data_AF-A0A9Q7VVX9-F1
#
_entry.id   AF-A0A9Q7VVX9-F1
#
_cell.length_a   1.000
_cell.length_b   1.000
_cell.length_c   1.000
_cell.angle_alpha   90.00
_cell.angle_beta   90.00
_cell.angle_gamma   90.00
#
_symmetry.space_group_name_H-M   'P 1'
#
loop_
_entity.id
_entity.type
_entity.pdbx_description
1 polymer ?
#
loop_
_entity_poly.entity_id
_entity_poly.type
_entity_poly.pdbx_seq_one_letter_code
_entity_poly.pdbx_strand_id
1 'polypeptide(L)'
;MELTYSAQTTDFDPDKRYRNPQYFDKPETGVTKVTVVGDWPVVVEAYKAVQVEVDIVEPGGAVETDPAKMGVADLRDWLTAQGIEFDPKAPKAEIVKLIPAS
;
A
#
# COMPACT_ATOMS: atom_id res chain seq x y z
N MET A 1 -17.88 -5.15 -6.24
CA MET A 1 -17.63 -4.90 -4.80
C MET A 1 -16.13 -4.87 -4.59
N GLU A 2 -15.62 -4.03 -3.70
CA GLU A 2 -14.18 -3.93 -3.41
C GLU A 2 -13.87 -4.50 -2.03
N LEU A 3 -12.76 -5.23 -1.91
CA LEU A 3 -12.29 -5.83 -0.66
C LEU A 3 -10.85 -5.44 -0.37
N THR A 4 -10.54 -5.24 0.91
CA THR A 4 -9.17 -5.04 1.37
C THR A 4 -8.78 -6.16 2.31
N TYR A 5 -7.83 -7.00 1.91
CA TYR A 5 -7.21 -7.96 2.79
C TYR A 5 -6.08 -7.30 3.55
N SER A 6 -6.16 -7.27 4.88
CA SER A 6 -5.11 -6.71 5.72
C SER A 6 -5.06 -7.45 7.04
N ALA A 7 -3.86 -7.66 7.56
CA ALA A 7 -3.63 -8.15 8.92
C ALA A 7 -3.58 -7.00 9.96
N GLN A 8 -3.88 -5.77 9.54
CA GLN A 8 -3.95 -4.62 10.45
C GLN A 8 -5.04 -4.84 11.51
N THR A 9 -4.79 -4.33 12.71
CA THR A 9 -5.71 -4.41 13.85
C THR A 9 -6.26 -3.05 14.27
N THR A 10 -5.78 -1.97 13.64
CA THR A 10 -6.14 -0.58 13.90
C THR A 10 -6.26 0.19 12.58
N ASP A 11 -6.67 1.46 12.65
CA ASP A 11 -6.67 2.39 11.50
C ASP A 11 -7.51 1.90 10.31
N PHE A 12 -8.64 1.25 10.61
CA PHE A 12 -9.59 0.82 9.61
C PHE A 12 -10.34 2.01 9.02
N ASP A 13 -10.39 2.06 7.71
CA ASP A 13 -11.25 2.96 6.96
C ASP A 13 -12.70 2.44 6.98
N PRO A 14 -13.68 3.18 7.53
CA PRO A 14 -15.06 2.71 7.65
C PRO A 14 -15.76 2.52 6.29
N ASP A 15 -15.26 3.17 5.24
CA ASP A 15 -15.79 3.06 3.88
C ASP A 15 -15.22 1.83 3.14
N LYS A 16 -14.14 1.23 3.67
CA LYS A 16 -13.52 0.03 3.09
C LYS A 16 -13.99 -1.24 3.77
N ARG A 17 -13.98 -2.31 2.98
CA ARG A 17 -14.45 -3.62 3.40
C ARG A 17 -13.27 -4.53 3.70
N TYR A 18 -12.87 -4.58 4.96
CA TYR A 18 -11.71 -5.34 5.39
C TYR A 18 -12.00 -6.84 5.59
N ARG A 19 -11.00 -7.66 5.25
CA ARG A 19 -10.92 -9.09 5.53
C ARG A 19 -9.54 -9.41 6.07
N ASN A 20 -9.45 -10.33 7.02
CA ASN A 20 -8.15 -10.81 7.46
C ASN A 20 -7.70 -11.96 6.53
N PRO A 21 -6.57 -11.82 5.80
CA PRO A 21 -6.04 -12.84 4.90
C PRO A 21 -5.64 -14.14 5.60
N GLN A 22 -5.38 -14.12 6.92
CA GLN A 22 -5.11 -15.33 7.70
C GLN A 22 -6.31 -16.28 7.78
N TYR A 23 -7.53 -15.76 7.61
CA TYR A 23 -8.76 -16.55 7.58
C TYR A 23 -9.29 -16.74 6.16
N PHE A 24 -8.45 -16.56 5.15
CA PHE A 24 -8.84 -16.77 3.76
C PHE A 24 -9.05 -18.25 3.45
N ASP A 25 -10.24 -18.58 2.94
CA ASP A 25 -10.61 -19.93 2.49
C ASP A 25 -10.78 -19.97 0.96
N LYS A 26 -11.52 -19.01 0.41
CA LYS A 26 -11.85 -18.92 -1.02
C LYS A 26 -12.22 -17.50 -1.44
N PRO A 27 -12.12 -17.16 -2.74
CA PRO A 27 -12.50 -15.84 -3.23
C PRO A 27 -14.01 -15.60 -3.08
N GLU A 28 -14.37 -14.39 -2.66
CA GLU A 28 -15.76 -13.97 -2.46
C GLU A 28 -16.38 -13.59 -3.81
N THR A 29 -17.64 -13.98 -4.05
CA THR A 29 -18.32 -13.75 -5.33
C THR A 29 -18.79 -12.31 -5.45
N GLY A 30 -18.76 -11.75 -6.67
CA GLY A 30 -19.17 -10.35 -6.93
C GLY A 30 -18.11 -9.30 -6.56
N VAL A 31 -16.92 -9.74 -6.17
CA VAL A 31 -15.76 -8.89 -5.97
C VAL A 31 -15.16 -8.53 -7.33
N THR A 32 -14.93 -7.25 -7.55
CA THR A 32 -14.39 -6.70 -8.79
C THR A 32 -12.95 -6.22 -8.62
N LYS A 33 -12.56 -5.89 -7.38
CA LYS A 33 -11.22 -5.43 -7.03
C LYS A 33 -10.86 -5.88 -5.61
N VAL A 34 -9.62 -6.30 -5.43
CA VAL A 34 -9.05 -6.70 -4.15
C VAL A 34 -7.74 -5.95 -3.92
N THR A 35 -7.61 -5.29 -2.77
CA THR A 35 -6.34 -4.76 -2.29
C THR A 35 -5.80 -5.69 -1.22
N VAL A 36 -4.58 -6.16 -1.34
CA VAL A 36 -3.92 -7.07 -0.41
C VAL A 36 -2.76 -6.33 0.24
N VAL A 37 -2.88 -6.07 1.54
CA VAL A 37 -1.86 -5.40 2.35
C VAL A 37 -0.93 -6.47 2.96
N GLY A 38 0.33 -6.46 2.57
CA GLY A 38 1.32 -7.45 2.98
C GLY A 38 1.51 -8.59 1.98
N ASP A 39 2.33 -9.55 2.39
CA ASP A 39 2.70 -10.70 1.58
C ASP A 39 1.70 -11.85 1.78
N TRP A 40 0.63 -11.85 0.98
CA TRP A 40 -0.43 -12.88 1.03
C TRP A 40 -0.65 -13.52 -0.34
N PRO A 41 0.31 -14.33 -0.83
CA PRO A 41 0.24 -14.93 -2.16
C PRO A 41 -1.01 -15.78 -2.36
N VAL A 42 -1.47 -16.49 -1.31
CA VAL A 42 -2.68 -17.34 -1.38
C VAL A 42 -3.93 -16.55 -1.78
N VAL A 43 -4.11 -15.35 -1.23
CA VAL A 43 -5.24 -14.47 -1.57
C VAL A 43 -5.07 -13.95 -3.00
N VAL A 44 -3.87 -13.47 -3.32
CA VAL A 44 -3.55 -12.89 -4.63
C VAL A 44 -3.79 -13.90 -5.75
N GLU A 45 -3.27 -15.12 -5.61
CA GLU A 45 -3.40 -16.17 -6.61
C GLU A 45 -4.85 -16.61 -6.79
N ALA A 46 -5.61 -16.75 -5.69
CA ALA A 46 -7.01 -17.15 -5.76
C ALA A 46 -7.87 -16.13 -6.51
N TYR A 47 -7.68 -14.83 -6.27
CA TYR A 47 -8.42 -13.79 -6.99
C TYR A 47 -7.93 -13.61 -8.43
N LYS A 48 -6.63 -13.72 -8.70
CA LYS A 48 -6.11 -13.75 -10.08
C LYS A 48 -6.66 -14.93 -10.89
N ALA A 49 -6.82 -16.10 -10.26
CA ALA A 49 -7.37 -17.29 -10.92
C ALA A 49 -8.83 -17.09 -11.37
N VAL A 50 -9.61 -16.28 -10.65
CA VAL A 50 -10.97 -15.87 -11.03
C VAL A 50 -11.00 -14.55 -11.82
N GLN A 51 -9.86 -14.11 -12.34
CA GLN A 51 -9.68 -12.89 -13.15
C GLN A 51 -10.16 -11.60 -12.48
N VAL A 52 -10.03 -11.51 -11.16
CA VAL A 52 -10.30 -10.29 -10.39
C VAL A 52 -9.04 -9.43 -10.32
N GLU A 53 -9.22 -8.11 -10.35
CA GLU A 53 -8.11 -7.16 -10.18
C GLU A 53 -7.56 -7.23 -8.76
N VAL A 54 -6.26 -7.51 -8.62
CA VAL A 54 -5.59 -7.59 -7.32
C VAL A 54 -4.44 -6.59 -7.26
N ASP A 55 -4.52 -5.69 -6.30
CA ASP A 55 -3.49 -4.70 -5.97
C ASP A 55 -2.75 -5.14 -4.71
N ILE A 56 -1.42 -5.18 -4.73
CA ILE A 56 -0.61 -5.59 -3.57
C ILE A 56 0.03 -4.33 -3.00
N VAL A 57 -0.29 -4.05 -1.74
CA VAL A 57 0.22 -2.91 -0.99
C VAL A 57 1.16 -3.46 0.07
N GLU A 58 2.36 -2.91 0.21
CA GLU A 58 3.26 -3.33 1.29
C GLU A 58 2.64 -2.99 2.66
N PRO A 59 2.91 -3.77 3.72
CA PRO A 59 2.34 -3.50 5.04
C PRO A 59 3.06 -2.28 5.64
N GLY A 60 2.56 -1.09 5.31
CA GLY A 60 3.00 0.23 5.77
C GLY A 60 2.71 1.27 4.68
N GLY A 61 1.93 2.34 4.87
CA GLY A 61 1.18 2.86 6.02
C GLY A 61 -0.23 3.24 5.58
N ALA A 62 -1.16 3.62 6.46
CA ALA A 62 -1.21 4.96 7.02
C ALA A 62 -0.72 6.03 6.03
N VAL A 63 -1.43 7.15 5.90
CA VAL A 63 -0.88 8.36 5.29
C VAL A 63 0.35 8.72 6.13
N GLU A 64 1.51 8.22 5.72
CA GLU A 64 2.74 8.29 6.49
C GLU A 64 3.21 9.72 6.34
N THR A 65 2.73 10.60 7.22
CA THR A 65 3.04 12.05 7.16
C THR A 65 4.52 12.35 7.38
N ASP A 66 5.28 11.35 7.82
CA ASP A 66 6.72 11.42 7.98
C ASP A 66 7.43 11.05 6.66
N PRO A 67 7.99 12.04 5.93
CA PRO A 67 8.70 11.78 4.68
C PRO A 67 9.87 10.82 4.84
N ALA A 68 10.47 10.67 6.04
CA ALA A 68 11.56 9.71 6.23
C ALA A 68 11.08 8.23 6.21
N LYS A 69 9.78 8.00 6.46
CA LYS A 69 9.17 6.66 6.49
C LYS A 69 8.38 6.32 5.22
N MET A 70 8.00 7.32 4.42
CA MET A 70 7.30 7.13 3.14
C MET A 70 8.02 6.17 2.17
N GLY A 71 7.23 5.59 1.25
CA GLY A 71 7.73 4.86 0.09
C GLY A 71 8.53 5.77 -0.84
N VAL A 72 9.41 5.22 -1.68
CA VAL A 72 10.26 6.03 -2.58
C VAL A 72 9.42 6.84 -3.57
N ALA A 73 8.25 6.31 -4.00
CA ALA A 73 7.32 7.04 -4.85
C ALA A 73 6.74 8.25 -4.12
N ASP A 74 6.12 8.06 -2.96
CA ASP A 74 5.52 9.14 -2.16
C ASP A 74 6.54 10.20 -1.71
N LEU A 75 7.78 9.80 -1.38
CA LEU A 75 8.87 10.70 -1.06
C LEU A 75 9.20 11.68 -2.20
N ARG A 76 9.16 11.20 -3.45
CA ARG A 76 9.46 12.01 -4.64
C ARG A 76 8.34 13.01 -4.91
N ASP A 77 7.09 12.58 -4.77
CA ASP A 77 5.93 13.47 -4.86
C ASP A 77 5.97 14.53 -3.76
N TRP A 78 6.32 14.16 -2.53
CA TRP A 78 6.47 15.09 -1.41
C TRP A 78 7.58 16.12 -1.64
N LEU A 79 8.79 15.70 -2.05
CA LEU A 79 9.89 16.62 -2.35
C LEU A 79 9.55 17.57 -3.51
N THR A 80 8.88 17.06 -4.55
CA THR A 80 8.40 17.89 -5.67
C THR A 80 7.39 18.93 -5.18
N ALA A 81 6.47 18.55 -4.30
CA ALA A 81 5.51 19.45 -3.69
C ALA A 81 6.17 20.51 -2.77
N GLN A 82 7.29 20.18 -2.14
CA GLN A 82 8.14 21.13 -1.40
C GLN A 82 9.00 22.01 -2.32
N GLY A 83 9.02 21.76 -3.63
CA GLY A 83 9.89 22.46 -4.58
C GLY A 83 11.37 22.09 -4.44
N ILE A 84 11.67 20.93 -3.86
CA ILE A 84 13.03 20.42 -3.66
C ILE A 84 13.40 19.58 -4.88
N GLU A 85 14.42 20.02 -5.61
CA GLU A 85 15.01 19.20 -6.68
C GLU A 85 15.78 18.02 -6.08
N PHE A 86 15.47 16.82 -6.57
CA PHE A 86 16.17 15.59 -6.22
C PHE A 86 16.54 14.84 -7.50
N ASP A 87 17.59 14.03 -7.44
CA ASP A 87 17.95 13.16 -8.56
C ASP A 87 16.97 11.97 -8.62
N PRO A 88 16.22 11.76 -9.72
CA PRO A 88 15.28 10.64 -9.86
C PRO A 88 15.97 9.26 -9.86
N LYS A 89 17.30 9.21 -10.03
CA LYS A 89 18.11 8.00 -9.88
C LYS A 89 18.77 7.88 -8.51
N ALA A 90 18.61 8.86 -7.62
CA ALA A 90 19.13 8.76 -6.27
C ALA A 90 18.46 7.60 -5.51
N PRO A 91 19.23 6.84 -4.71
CA PRO A 91 18.67 5.82 -3.83
C PRO A 91 17.86 6.46 -2.70
N LYS A 92 16.93 5.71 -2.09
CA LYS A 92 16.08 6.18 -0.98
C LYS A 92 16.88 6.92 0.10
N ALA A 93 18.06 6.41 0.45
CA ALA A 93 18.92 6.99 1.47
C ALA A 93 19.37 8.44 1.15
N GLU A 94 19.60 8.77 -0.12
CA GLU A 94 19.97 10.13 -0.54
C GLU A 94 18.72 11.02 -0.61
N ILE A 95 17.61 10.49 -1.11
CA ILE A 95 16.31 11.20 -1.16
C ILE A 95 15.86 11.59 0.26
N VAL A 96 16.04 10.70 1.25
CA VAL A 96 15.71 10.97 2.65
C VAL A 96 16.61 12.04 3.28
N LYS A 97 17.86 12.21 2.83
CA LYS A 97 18.74 13.29 3.31
C LYS A 97 18.32 14.68 2.82
N LEU A 98 17.53 14.75 1.75
CA LEU A 98 17.00 16.00 1.20
C LEU A 98 15.77 16.50 1.95
N ILE A 99 15.21 15.69 2.86
CA ILE A 99 14.10 16.09 3.70
C ILE A 99 14.56 17.22 4.64
N PRO A 100 13.99 18.43 4.54
CA PRO A 100 14.25 19.48 5.51
C PRO A 100 13.72 19.02 6.87
N ALA A 101 14.61 18.93 7.86
CA ALA A 101 14.19 18.76 9.24
C ALA A 101 13.37 20.00 9.63
N SER A 102 12.07 19.80 9.92
CA SER A 102 11.19 20.84 10.45
C SER A 102 11.58 21.24 11.87
#